data_AF-A0A9P5MF64-F1
#
_entry.id   AF-A0A9P5MF64-F1
#
_cell.length_a   1.000
_cell.length_b   1.000
_cell.length_c   1.000
_cell.angle_alpha   90.00
_cell.angle_beta   90.00
_cell.angle_gamma   90.00
#
_symmetry.space_group_name_H-M   'P 1'
#
loop_
_entity.id
_entity.type
_entity.pdbx_description
1 polymer ?
#
loop_
_entity_poly.entity_id
_entity_poly.type
_entity_poly.pdbx_seq_one_letter_code
_entity_poly.pdbx_strand_id
1 'polypeptide(L)'
;MLSSLQTARILTVTVVLGLLSSFAQGAPTPGKVLTPFGERDAENVHLVPAGAGVHHVGDGVVQIIDAGGKVLHSAKPTGNFTKPGHRRSLTTGWIADASWYNPSADPISYFAATWTVPPLPQAAEGQTLFLFNSIEPASYENILQPVLQYGSSSAGGGAYWSIANWYGANGNYFHTDLVEVAPGRVLTGIMQLTAQWFNGWIYQSYFSGIGETMTVYGIDGLYWAAVTLEAYGLVSKNDFPLAWTTFSNMNIKTSAGYPSGVTWGPISTPVDGVSAVVNRQGSQGAQVTIVY
;
A
#
# COMPACT_ATOMS: atom_id res chain seq x y z
N MET A 1 13.33 74.67 -43.48
CA MET A 1 13.72 73.27 -43.76
C MET A 1 14.27 72.70 -42.45
N LEU A 2 13.45 71.96 -41.71
CA LEU A 2 13.84 71.28 -40.46
C LEU A 2 13.94 69.78 -40.77
N SER A 3 15.14 69.21 -40.60
CA SER A 3 15.40 67.78 -40.74
C SER A 3 15.20 67.08 -39.40
N SER A 4 14.22 66.17 -39.33
CA SER A 4 13.97 65.30 -38.18
C SER A 4 14.90 64.09 -38.20
N LEU A 5 15.73 63.92 -37.16
CA LEU A 5 16.42 62.67 -36.85
C LEU A 5 15.47 61.78 -36.03
N GLN A 6 15.05 60.64 -36.61
CA GLN A 6 14.38 59.56 -35.88
C GLN A 6 15.42 58.75 -35.10
N THR A 7 15.26 58.68 -33.79
CA THR A 7 16.02 57.79 -32.91
C THR A 7 15.33 56.43 -32.86
N ALA A 8 15.90 55.41 -33.50
CA ALA A 8 15.46 54.03 -33.36
C ALA A 8 15.87 53.50 -31.98
N ARG A 9 14.88 53.18 -31.13
CA ARG A 9 15.10 52.43 -29.88
C ARG A 9 15.19 50.95 -30.21
N ILE A 10 16.38 50.37 -30.09
CA ILE A 10 16.58 48.93 -30.11
C ILE A 10 16.07 48.38 -28.77
N LEU A 11 14.98 47.60 -28.83
CA LEU A 11 14.46 46.84 -27.70
C LEU A 11 15.25 45.53 -27.63
N THR A 12 16.22 45.43 -26.71
CA THR A 12 16.92 44.17 -26.46
C THR A 12 15.97 43.22 -25.74
N VAL A 13 15.36 42.29 -26.46
CA VAL A 13 14.62 41.17 -25.87
C VAL A 13 15.66 40.16 -25.36
N THR A 14 15.91 40.18 -24.06
CA THR A 14 16.64 39.10 -23.39
C THR A 14 15.74 37.88 -23.38
N VAL A 15 15.96 36.96 -24.33
CA VAL A 15 15.40 35.61 -24.26
C VAL A 15 16.14 34.90 -23.13
N VAL A 16 15.54 34.88 -21.94
CA VAL A 16 15.95 33.96 -20.89
C VAL A 16 15.54 32.57 -21.37
N LEU A 17 16.48 31.83 -21.95
CA LEU A 17 16.34 30.38 -22.08
C LEU A 17 16.28 29.83 -20.66
N GLY A 18 15.06 29.64 -20.16
CA GLY A 18 14.83 28.78 -19.01
C GLY A 18 15.28 27.39 -19.39
N LEU A 19 16.44 26.97 -18.87
CA LEU A 19 16.79 25.56 -18.77
C LEU A 19 15.72 24.92 -17.90
N LEU A 20 14.70 24.36 -18.54
CA LEU A 20 13.87 23.33 -17.93
C LEU A 20 14.81 22.15 -17.67
N SER A 21 15.41 22.11 -16.49
CA SER A 21 15.89 20.88 -15.91
C SER A 21 14.66 20.02 -15.64
N SER A 22 14.22 19.28 -16.65
CA SER A 22 13.45 18.07 -16.43
C SER A 22 14.36 17.16 -15.61
N PHE A 23 14.15 17.10 -14.31
CA PHE A 23 14.58 15.93 -13.57
C PHE A 23 13.74 14.80 -14.13
N ALA A 24 14.34 14.04 -15.05
CA ALA A 24 13.78 12.79 -15.48
C ALA A 24 13.62 11.93 -14.21
N GLN A 25 12.38 11.70 -13.80
CA GLN A 25 12.01 10.46 -13.14
C GLN A 25 12.80 9.35 -13.84
N GLY A 26 13.57 8.56 -13.09
CA GLY A 26 14.21 7.39 -13.66
C GLY A 26 13.16 6.65 -14.46
N ALA A 27 13.37 6.51 -15.77
CA ALA A 27 12.40 5.86 -16.65
C ALA A 27 12.01 4.53 -15.99
N PRO A 28 10.72 4.13 -16.02
CA PRO A 28 10.26 2.88 -15.43
C PRO A 28 11.23 1.79 -15.82
N THR A 29 11.81 1.09 -14.85
CA THR A 29 12.76 0.02 -15.14
C THR A 29 12.04 -0.96 -16.10
N PRO A 30 12.55 -1.19 -17.32
CA PRO A 30 11.81 -2.01 -18.29
C PRO A 30 11.44 -3.37 -17.71
N GLY A 31 10.16 -3.75 -17.82
CA GLY A 31 9.65 -4.99 -17.25
C GLY A 31 9.31 -4.92 -15.75
N LYS A 32 9.52 -3.79 -15.08
CA LYS A 32 9.07 -3.57 -13.70
C LYS A 32 7.77 -2.76 -13.64
N VAL A 33 6.99 -3.02 -12.62
CA VAL A 33 5.75 -2.32 -12.28
C VAL A 33 5.72 -2.00 -10.79
N LEU A 34 5.06 -0.90 -10.43
CA LEU A 34 4.92 -0.50 -9.03
C LEU A 34 3.78 -1.26 -8.35
N THR A 35 3.95 -1.58 -7.07
CA THR A 35 3.01 -2.30 -6.19
C THR A 35 3.10 -1.72 -4.77
N PRO A 36 2.19 -2.05 -3.82
CA PRO A 36 2.38 -1.79 -2.38
C PRO A 36 3.39 -2.76 -1.73
N PHE A 37 4.34 -3.23 -2.54
CA PHE A 37 5.54 -3.93 -2.15
C PHE A 37 6.76 -3.27 -2.83
N GLY A 38 6.59 -2.14 -3.51
CA GLY A 38 7.60 -1.51 -4.37
C GLY A 38 7.65 -2.05 -5.79
N GLU A 39 8.73 -1.77 -6.49
CA GLU A 39 8.90 -2.21 -7.88
C GLU A 39 9.08 -3.73 -7.98
N ARG A 40 8.29 -4.37 -8.83
CA ARG A 40 8.25 -5.82 -9.08
C ARG A 40 8.31 -6.13 -10.55
N ASP A 41 8.80 -7.32 -10.90
CA ASP A 41 8.67 -7.80 -12.28
C ASP A 41 7.20 -7.91 -12.64
N ALA A 42 6.82 -7.34 -13.78
CA ALA A 42 5.44 -7.32 -14.26
C ALA A 42 4.86 -8.74 -14.39
N GLU A 43 5.70 -9.70 -14.76
CA GLU A 43 5.33 -11.12 -14.88
C GLU A 43 4.99 -11.79 -13.53
N ASN A 44 5.35 -11.16 -12.41
CA ASN A 44 5.11 -11.68 -11.06
C ASN A 44 3.94 -10.98 -10.37
N VAL A 45 3.21 -10.10 -11.07
CA VAL A 45 2.03 -9.42 -10.55
C VAL A 45 0.79 -9.92 -11.27
N HIS A 46 -0.16 -10.44 -10.50
CA HIS A 46 -1.28 -11.22 -11.00
C HIS A 46 -2.62 -10.65 -10.52
N LEU A 47 -3.52 -10.40 -11.45
CA LEU A 47 -4.92 -10.10 -11.13
C LEU A 47 -5.62 -11.36 -10.63
N VAL A 48 -6.32 -11.25 -9.50
CA VAL A 48 -7.24 -12.26 -8.97
C VAL A 48 -8.65 -11.87 -9.41
N PRO A 49 -9.28 -12.62 -10.34
CA PRO A 49 -10.62 -12.31 -10.81
C PRO A 49 -11.66 -12.33 -9.68
N ALA A 50 -12.74 -11.57 -9.85
CA ALA A 50 -13.86 -11.59 -8.90
C ALA A 50 -14.35 -13.03 -8.62
N GLY A 51 -14.50 -13.37 -7.35
CA GLY A 51 -14.89 -14.71 -6.89
C GLY A 51 -13.80 -15.79 -6.96
N ALA A 52 -12.59 -15.48 -7.46
CA ALA A 52 -11.43 -16.35 -7.37
C ALA A 52 -10.71 -16.18 -6.03
N GLY A 53 -9.79 -17.10 -5.72
CA GLY A 53 -8.92 -17.00 -4.55
C GLY A 53 -7.50 -17.45 -4.83
N VAL A 54 -6.61 -17.15 -3.89
CA VAL A 54 -5.17 -17.42 -3.95
C VAL A 54 -4.87 -18.62 -3.07
N HIS A 55 -4.29 -19.68 -3.62
CA HIS A 55 -4.10 -20.94 -2.91
C HIS A 55 -2.63 -21.34 -2.91
N HIS A 56 -2.06 -21.48 -1.71
CA HIS A 56 -0.72 -22.04 -1.54
C HIS A 56 -0.78 -23.54 -1.75
N VAL A 57 0.04 -24.03 -2.67
CA VAL A 57 0.27 -25.45 -2.88
C VAL A 57 1.73 -25.76 -2.55
N GLY A 58 2.08 -27.06 -2.51
CA GLY A 58 3.43 -27.51 -2.14
C GLY A 58 4.55 -26.82 -2.95
N ASP A 59 5.76 -26.87 -2.40
CA ASP A 59 6.99 -26.32 -3.02
C ASP A 59 6.94 -24.80 -3.28
N GLY A 60 6.14 -24.07 -2.49
CA GLY A 60 6.02 -22.61 -2.56
C GLY A 60 5.23 -22.09 -3.77
N VAL A 61 4.64 -22.97 -4.57
CA VAL A 61 3.80 -22.59 -5.71
C VAL A 61 2.50 -21.97 -5.18
N VAL A 62 2.05 -20.91 -5.85
CA VAL A 62 0.79 -20.23 -5.54
C VAL A 62 -0.12 -20.28 -6.76
N GLN A 63 -1.37 -20.68 -6.56
CA GLN A 63 -2.37 -20.81 -7.61
C GLN A 63 -3.47 -19.78 -7.46
N ILE A 64 -4.01 -19.30 -8.58
CA ILE A 64 -5.30 -18.63 -8.58
C ILE A 64 -6.34 -19.69 -8.94
N ILE A 65 -7.35 -19.87 -8.09
CA ILE A 65 -8.43 -20.83 -8.28
C ILE A 65 -9.77 -20.12 -8.37
N ASP A 66 -10.68 -20.60 -9.22
CA ASP A 66 -12.05 -20.10 -9.24
C ASP A 66 -12.88 -20.63 -8.04
N ALA A 67 -14.13 -20.18 -7.94
CA ALA A 67 -15.05 -20.61 -6.88
C ALA A 67 -15.34 -22.13 -6.88
N GLY A 68 -15.12 -22.83 -8.00
CA GLY A 68 -15.25 -24.28 -8.12
C GLY A 68 -13.96 -25.04 -7.80
N GLY A 69 -12.88 -24.34 -7.47
CA GLY A 69 -11.56 -24.92 -7.19
C GLY A 69 -10.74 -25.23 -8.46
N LYS A 70 -11.18 -24.81 -9.64
CA LYS A 70 -10.39 -24.98 -10.88
C LYS A 70 -9.25 -23.98 -10.89
N VAL A 71 -8.05 -24.46 -11.19
CA VAL A 71 -6.85 -23.62 -11.35
C VAL A 71 -7.00 -22.75 -12.61
N LEU A 72 -6.94 -21.43 -12.41
CA LEU A 72 -6.92 -20.40 -13.45
C LEU A 72 -5.49 -20.00 -13.82
N HIS A 73 -4.59 -19.95 -12.83
CA HIS A 73 -3.20 -19.59 -13.00
C HIS A 73 -2.31 -20.31 -11.97
N SER A 74 -1.05 -20.55 -12.30
CA SER A 74 -0.06 -21.11 -11.37
C SER A 74 1.25 -20.32 -11.45
N ALA A 75 1.66 -19.77 -10.33
CA ALA A 75 2.87 -18.98 -10.19
C ALA A 75 3.90 -19.77 -9.36
N LYS A 76 5.09 -19.97 -9.94
CA LYS A 76 6.21 -20.61 -9.24
C LYS A 76 6.91 -19.58 -8.34
N PRO A 77 7.58 -20.01 -7.25
CA PRO A 77 8.45 -19.12 -6.50
C PRO A 77 9.47 -18.46 -7.41
N THR A 78 9.56 -17.13 -7.36
CA THR A 78 10.54 -16.36 -8.15
C THR A 78 11.66 -15.78 -7.29
N GLY A 79 11.57 -15.97 -5.97
CA GLY A 79 12.58 -15.58 -5.00
C GLY A 79 11.97 -15.41 -3.62
N ASN A 80 12.79 -14.98 -2.67
CA ASN A 80 12.30 -14.63 -1.34
C ASN A 80 11.42 -13.38 -1.46
N PHE A 81 10.26 -13.41 -0.81
CA PHE A 81 9.49 -12.19 -0.61
C PHE A 81 10.34 -11.17 0.13
N THR A 82 10.39 -9.95 -0.38
CA THR A 82 11.12 -8.85 0.24
C THR A 82 10.14 -7.70 0.47
N LYS A 83 9.84 -7.36 1.71
CA LYS A 83 9.11 -6.11 1.98
C LYS A 83 9.95 -4.90 1.56
N PRO A 84 9.35 -3.78 1.15
CA PRO A 84 10.07 -2.51 1.08
C PRO A 84 10.78 -2.24 2.42
N GLY A 85 12.08 -2.00 2.39
CA GLY A 85 12.81 -1.52 3.56
C GLY A 85 12.56 -0.03 3.79
N HIS A 86 12.70 0.43 5.03
CA HIS A 86 12.79 1.87 5.34
C HIS A 86 14.03 2.45 4.65
N ARG A 87 13.85 3.22 3.59
CA ARG A 87 14.96 3.88 2.89
C ARG A 87 15.17 5.28 3.45
N ARG A 88 16.43 5.61 3.72
CA ARG A 88 16.87 6.73 4.59
C ARG A 88 17.03 8.08 3.87
N SER A 89 16.30 8.31 2.79
CA SER A 89 16.24 9.59 2.07
C SER A 89 14.90 9.67 1.36
N LEU A 90 14.31 10.87 1.22
CA LEU A 90 13.16 11.13 0.35
C LEU A 90 13.26 10.22 -0.88
N THR A 91 12.33 9.28 -1.08
CA THR A 91 11.77 8.96 -2.42
C THR A 91 10.95 7.66 -2.49
N THR A 92 11.14 6.61 -1.67
CA THR A 92 10.46 5.32 -1.93
C THR A 92 10.30 4.38 -0.71
N GLY A 93 9.17 3.66 -0.63
CA GLY A 93 8.95 2.54 0.30
C GLY A 93 8.11 2.87 1.52
N TRP A 94 8.21 2.06 2.58
CA TRP A 94 7.53 2.27 3.86
C TRP A 94 8.17 3.46 4.58
N ILE A 95 7.45 4.57 4.62
CA ILE A 95 7.95 5.85 5.16
C ILE A 95 7.38 6.16 6.55
N ALA A 96 6.20 5.64 6.88
CA ALA A 96 5.68 5.69 8.24
C ALA A 96 4.77 4.49 8.50
N ASP A 97 4.97 3.81 9.64
CA ASP A 97 4.10 2.72 10.07
C ASP A 97 3.98 2.68 11.59
N ALA A 98 3.00 1.92 12.07
CA ALA A 98 3.02 1.41 13.42
C ALA A 98 2.65 -0.07 13.38
N SER A 99 3.44 -0.87 14.08
CA SER A 99 3.27 -2.32 14.08
C SER A 99 3.21 -2.91 15.49
N TRP A 100 2.63 -4.11 15.56
CA TRP A 100 2.59 -4.92 16.76
C TRP A 100 2.78 -6.39 16.38
N TYR A 101 3.63 -7.08 17.14
CA TYR A 101 3.78 -8.52 17.07
C TYR A 101 2.92 -9.20 18.11
N ASN A 102 2.15 -10.19 17.68
CA ASN A 102 1.43 -11.10 18.55
C ASN A 102 2.40 -12.14 19.15
N PRO A 103 2.67 -12.10 20.47
CA PRO A 103 3.57 -13.05 21.10
C PRO A 103 2.91 -14.38 21.45
N SER A 104 1.58 -14.52 21.25
CA SER A 104 0.86 -15.75 21.56
C SER A 104 1.05 -16.80 20.47
N ALA A 105 0.77 -18.07 20.80
CA ALA A 105 0.83 -19.16 19.83
C ALA A 105 -0.32 -19.10 18.81
N ASP A 106 -1.46 -18.51 19.19
CA ASP A 106 -2.61 -18.34 18.32
C ASP A 106 -2.36 -17.22 17.31
N PRO A 107 -2.55 -17.44 16.00
CA PRO A 107 -2.41 -16.38 15.03
C PRO A 107 -3.51 -15.32 15.20
N ILE A 108 -3.27 -14.15 14.61
CA ILE A 108 -4.28 -13.09 14.51
C ILE A 108 -5.46 -13.66 13.70
N SER A 109 -6.65 -13.61 14.30
CA SER A 109 -7.90 -14.08 13.72
C SER A 109 -8.72 -12.96 13.09
N TYR A 110 -8.48 -11.73 13.50
CA TYR A 110 -9.16 -10.55 12.94
C TYR A 110 -8.29 -9.33 13.15
N PHE A 111 -8.13 -8.51 12.11
CA PHE A 111 -7.62 -7.16 12.22
C PHE A 111 -8.42 -6.23 11.31
N ALA A 112 -8.97 -5.18 11.90
CA ALA A 112 -9.60 -4.11 11.15
C ALA A 112 -9.10 -2.74 11.60
N ALA A 113 -9.08 -1.80 10.67
CA ALA A 113 -8.86 -0.38 10.92
C ALA A 113 -9.84 0.44 10.06
N THR A 114 -10.28 1.58 10.58
CA THR A 114 -11.15 2.53 9.90
C THR A 114 -10.43 3.85 9.67
N TRP A 115 -10.45 4.36 8.45
CA TRP A 115 -9.87 5.66 8.11
C TRP A 115 -10.69 6.37 7.04
N THR A 116 -10.52 7.68 6.97
CA THR A 116 -11.15 8.51 5.94
C THR A 116 -10.18 8.68 4.77
N VAL A 117 -10.67 8.50 3.54
CA VAL A 117 -9.88 8.77 2.33
C VAL A 117 -9.40 10.23 2.38
N PRO A 118 -8.09 10.50 2.32
CA PRO A 118 -7.57 11.87 2.41
C PRO A 118 -8.03 12.73 1.23
N PRO A 119 -7.90 14.07 1.34
CA PRO A 119 -7.89 14.94 0.16
C PRO A 119 -6.87 14.44 -0.88
N LEU A 120 -7.03 14.88 -2.13
CA LEU A 120 -5.99 14.64 -3.13
C LEU A 120 -4.68 15.37 -2.73
N PRO A 121 -3.52 14.85 -3.13
CA PRO A 121 -2.27 15.61 -3.07
C PRO A 121 -2.37 17.00 -3.70
N GLN A 122 -1.51 17.92 -3.24
CA GLN A 122 -1.52 19.30 -3.77
C GLN A 122 -0.96 19.39 -5.19
N ALA A 123 0.01 18.53 -5.50
CA ALA A 123 0.59 18.38 -6.82
C ALA A 123 0.39 16.94 -7.29
N ALA A 124 0.16 16.75 -8.59
CA ALA A 124 0.06 15.43 -9.21
C ALA A 124 1.27 15.27 -10.15
N GLU A 125 2.40 14.85 -9.59
CA GLU A 125 3.71 14.79 -10.25
C GLU A 125 4.12 13.35 -10.61
N GLY A 126 3.15 12.43 -10.58
CA GLY A 126 3.36 11.01 -10.85
C GLY A 126 3.71 10.19 -9.62
N GLN A 127 3.55 10.74 -8.42
CA GLN A 127 3.70 10.02 -7.18
C GLN A 127 2.65 8.91 -7.04
N THR A 128 2.99 7.90 -6.26
CA THR A 128 2.05 6.85 -5.85
C THR A 128 2.11 6.71 -4.35
N LEU A 129 0.94 6.70 -3.72
CA LEU A 129 0.77 6.57 -2.28
C LEU A 129 -0.07 5.34 -1.99
N PHE A 130 0.33 4.55 -1.01
CA PHE A 130 -0.41 3.42 -0.48
C PHE A 130 -0.63 3.62 1.01
N LEU A 131 -1.89 3.48 1.44
CA LEU A 131 -2.32 3.52 2.83
C LEU A 131 -3.07 2.23 3.13
N PHE A 132 -2.61 1.48 4.12
CA PHE A 132 -3.18 0.18 4.42
C PHE A 132 -2.99 -0.24 5.88
N ASN A 133 -3.83 -1.17 6.31
CA ASN A 133 -3.51 -2.06 7.42
C ASN A 133 -3.09 -3.42 6.85
N SER A 134 -2.19 -4.15 7.54
CA SER A 134 -1.69 -5.45 7.08
C SER A 134 -1.59 -6.47 8.20
N ILE A 135 -1.53 -7.76 7.83
CA ILE A 135 -1.04 -8.84 8.69
C ILE A 135 -0.02 -9.73 7.96
N GLU A 136 0.96 -10.24 8.69
CA GLU A 136 2.13 -10.97 8.14
C GLU A 136 2.50 -12.16 9.04
N PRO A 137 3.07 -13.26 8.49
CA PRO A 137 3.60 -14.34 9.30
C PRO A 137 4.87 -13.87 10.02
N ALA A 138 5.28 -14.62 11.05
CA ALA A 138 6.52 -14.31 11.78
C ALA A 138 7.77 -14.37 10.89
N SER A 139 7.73 -15.14 9.79
CA SER A 139 8.79 -15.24 8.78
C SER A 139 8.90 -14.02 7.86
N TYR A 140 7.88 -13.15 7.82
CA TYR A 140 7.73 -12.06 6.86
C TYR A 140 7.71 -12.49 5.39
N GLU A 141 7.47 -13.76 5.10
CA GLU A 141 7.49 -14.27 3.72
C GLU A 141 6.21 -13.93 2.94
N ASN A 142 5.15 -13.55 3.64
CA ASN A 142 3.88 -13.20 3.06
C ASN A 142 3.30 -11.94 3.71
N ILE A 143 2.37 -11.28 3.05
CA ILE A 143 1.67 -10.12 3.61
C ILE A 143 0.31 -9.99 2.95
N LEU A 144 -0.72 -9.85 3.77
CA LEU A 144 -2.08 -9.60 3.35
C LEU A 144 -2.44 -8.16 3.73
N GLN A 145 -3.03 -7.41 2.80
CA GLN A 145 -3.35 -6.00 3.03
C GLN A 145 -4.53 -5.51 2.16
N PRO A 146 -5.60 -4.95 2.74
CA PRO A 146 -6.52 -4.06 2.04
C PRO A 146 -5.87 -2.67 1.87
N VAL A 147 -5.75 -2.21 0.64
CA VAL A 147 -4.96 -1.03 0.27
C VAL A 147 -5.82 0.07 -0.32
N LEU A 148 -5.63 1.29 0.17
CA LEU A 148 -6.02 2.53 -0.47
C LEU A 148 -4.82 3.09 -1.25
N GLN A 149 -4.97 3.33 -2.54
CA GLN A 149 -3.96 3.81 -3.47
C GLN A 149 -4.34 5.17 -4.07
N TYR A 150 -3.39 6.09 -4.13
CA TYR A 150 -3.38 7.24 -5.06
C TYR A 150 -2.24 7.05 -6.07
N GLY A 151 -2.43 7.48 -7.31
CA GLY A 151 -1.42 7.34 -8.36
C GLY A 151 -1.57 6.04 -9.14
N SER A 152 -0.63 5.80 -10.05
CA SER A 152 -0.63 4.64 -10.94
C SER A 152 0.22 3.50 -10.36
N SER A 153 -0.32 2.28 -10.39
CA SER A 153 0.38 1.04 -10.04
C SER A 153 0.08 -0.05 -11.07
N SER A 154 0.60 -1.26 -10.85
CA SER A 154 0.24 -2.45 -11.63
C SER A 154 -1.25 -2.81 -11.58
N ALA A 155 -1.98 -2.43 -10.52
CA ALA A 155 -3.43 -2.63 -10.47
C ALA A 155 -4.21 -1.58 -11.28
N GLY A 156 -3.53 -0.58 -11.87
CA GLY A 156 -4.13 0.57 -12.53
C GLY A 156 -4.04 1.82 -11.66
N GLY A 157 -5.04 2.70 -11.76
CA GLY A 157 -5.10 3.95 -11.00
C GLY A 157 -4.86 5.19 -11.86
N GLY A 158 -4.39 6.25 -11.21
CA GLY A 158 -4.19 7.56 -11.80
C GLY A 158 -4.24 8.66 -10.74
N ALA A 159 -4.54 9.89 -11.14
CA ALA A 159 -4.65 11.04 -10.23
C ALA A 159 -5.95 11.03 -9.38
N TYR A 160 -6.32 9.87 -8.83
CA TYR A 160 -7.51 9.63 -8.00
C TYR A 160 -7.22 8.56 -6.95
N TRP A 161 -8.09 8.45 -5.94
CA TRP A 161 -8.01 7.41 -4.93
C TRP A 161 -8.77 6.15 -5.36
N SER A 162 -8.21 4.99 -5.09
CA SER A 162 -8.81 3.70 -5.41
C SER A 162 -8.43 2.64 -4.36
N ILE A 163 -9.24 1.60 -4.22
CA ILE A 163 -8.97 0.50 -3.29
C ILE A 163 -8.77 -0.82 -4.04
N ALA A 164 -7.91 -1.69 -3.51
CA ALA A 164 -7.82 -3.10 -3.86
C ALA A 164 -7.27 -3.89 -2.68
N ASN A 165 -7.53 -5.20 -2.65
CA ASN A 165 -6.82 -6.10 -1.74
C ASN A 165 -5.58 -6.62 -2.42
N TRP A 166 -4.50 -6.73 -1.66
CA TRP A 166 -3.22 -7.23 -2.12
C TRP A 166 -2.73 -8.38 -1.22
N TYR A 167 -2.08 -9.34 -1.86
CA TYR A 167 -1.38 -10.41 -1.18
C TYR A 167 -0.03 -10.63 -1.86
N GLY A 168 1.05 -10.59 -1.08
CA GLY A 168 2.39 -10.92 -1.54
C GLY A 168 2.86 -12.24 -0.94
N ALA A 169 3.44 -13.12 -1.75
CA ALA A 169 3.98 -14.41 -1.32
C ALA A 169 5.01 -14.96 -2.32
N ASN A 170 6.14 -15.47 -1.83
CA ASN A 170 7.14 -16.20 -2.63
C ASN A 170 7.60 -15.48 -3.92
N GLY A 171 7.76 -14.16 -3.83
CA GLY A 171 8.15 -13.31 -4.97
C GLY A 171 7.03 -13.02 -5.98
N ASN A 172 5.80 -13.48 -5.70
CA ASN A 172 4.60 -13.20 -6.48
C ASN A 172 3.65 -12.27 -5.72
N TYR A 173 2.87 -11.49 -6.46
CA TYR A 173 2.00 -10.45 -5.93
C TYR A 173 0.64 -10.55 -6.60
N PHE A 174 -0.40 -10.55 -5.80
CA PHE A 174 -1.76 -10.80 -6.22
C PHE A 174 -2.60 -9.60 -5.81
N HIS A 175 -3.49 -9.15 -6.70
CA HIS A 175 -4.42 -8.06 -6.38
C HIS A 175 -5.81 -8.30 -6.94
N THR A 176 -6.82 -7.72 -6.31
CA THR A 176 -8.15 -7.59 -6.91
C THR A 176 -8.20 -6.43 -7.90
N ASP A 177 -9.30 -6.31 -8.65
CA ASP A 177 -9.59 -5.09 -9.41
C ASP A 177 -9.66 -3.85 -8.51
N LEU A 178 -9.29 -2.69 -9.07
CA LEU A 178 -9.43 -1.41 -8.39
C LEU A 178 -10.88 -0.95 -8.36
N VAL A 179 -11.27 -0.37 -7.24
CA VAL A 179 -12.52 0.39 -7.10
C VAL A 179 -12.18 1.83 -6.74
N GLU A 180 -12.54 2.78 -7.61
CA GLU A 180 -12.35 4.21 -7.33
C GLU A 180 -13.19 4.65 -6.12
N VAL A 181 -12.59 5.48 -5.26
CA VAL A 181 -13.25 6.03 -4.07
C VAL A 181 -13.00 7.53 -3.97
N ALA A 182 -14.02 8.27 -3.53
CA ALA A 182 -13.92 9.71 -3.38
C ALA A 182 -13.17 10.10 -2.08
N PRO A 183 -12.42 11.22 -2.08
CA PRO A 183 -11.98 11.88 -0.85
C PRO A 183 -13.11 12.06 0.16
N GLY A 184 -12.80 11.90 1.45
CA GLY A 184 -13.79 12.01 2.53
C GLY A 184 -14.64 10.76 2.76
N ARG A 185 -14.59 9.75 1.89
CA ARG A 185 -15.23 8.45 2.15
C ARG A 185 -14.59 7.78 3.35
N VAL A 186 -15.39 7.24 4.26
CA VAL A 186 -14.90 6.37 5.35
C VAL A 186 -14.73 4.95 4.82
N LEU A 187 -13.57 4.36 5.05
CA LEU A 187 -13.21 3.01 4.70
C LEU A 187 -12.92 2.20 5.97
N THR A 188 -13.23 0.91 5.93
CA THR A 188 -12.78 -0.05 6.94
C THR A 188 -12.15 -1.23 6.21
N GLY A 189 -10.82 -1.32 6.26
CA GLY A 189 -10.05 -2.46 5.76
C GLY A 189 -10.04 -3.57 6.81
N ILE A 190 -10.36 -4.79 6.40
CA ILE A 190 -10.55 -5.95 7.28
C ILE A 190 -9.76 -7.12 6.75
N MET A 191 -9.02 -7.78 7.64
CA MET A 191 -8.48 -9.11 7.42
C MET A 191 -8.98 -10.06 8.48
N GLN A 192 -9.45 -11.24 8.08
CA GLN A 192 -10.12 -12.17 8.96
C GLN A 192 -9.73 -13.61 8.65
N LEU A 193 -9.35 -14.35 9.69
CA LEU A 193 -9.24 -15.79 9.65
C LEU A 193 -10.64 -16.41 9.59
N THR A 194 -10.88 -17.22 8.58
CA THR A 194 -12.19 -17.82 8.32
C THR A 194 -12.23 -19.31 8.64
N ALA A 195 -11.11 -20.00 8.45
CA ALA A 195 -11.00 -21.43 8.72
C ALA A 195 -9.53 -21.86 8.85
N GLN A 196 -9.33 -23.05 9.41
CA GLN A 196 -8.10 -23.81 9.27
C GLN A 196 -8.25 -24.78 8.09
N TRP A 197 -7.18 -24.98 7.33
CA TRP A 197 -7.14 -25.87 6.17
C TRP A 197 -5.88 -26.73 6.21
N PHE A 198 -6.03 -27.99 6.63
CA PHE A 198 -4.91 -28.88 6.97
C PHE A 198 -3.94 -28.21 7.97
N ASN A 199 -2.67 -28.05 7.57
CA ASN A 199 -1.63 -27.41 8.39
C ASN A 199 -1.55 -25.90 8.18
N GLY A 200 -2.39 -25.32 7.32
CA GLY A 200 -2.44 -23.90 7.04
C GLY A 200 -3.78 -23.27 7.43
N TRP A 201 -3.92 -22.01 7.08
CA TRP A 201 -5.06 -21.17 7.44
C TRP A 201 -5.70 -20.55 6.20
N ILE A 202 -6.97 -20.19 6.32
CA ILE A 202 -7.72 -19.46 5.29
C ILE A 202 -8.03 -18.07 5.81
N TYR A 203 -7.52 -17.06 5.12
CA TYR A 203 -7.75 -15.66 5.43
C TYR A 203 -8.55 -14.99 4.32
N GLN A 204 -9.36 -14.00 4.71
CA GLN A 204 -9.98 -13.05 3.80
C GLN A 204 -9.44 -11.65 4.04
N SER A 205 -9.26 -10.88 2.97
CA SER A 205 -9.04 -9.43 3.00
C SER A 205 -10.13 -8.73 2.20
N TYR A 206 -10.73 -7.70 2.76
CA TYR A 206 -11.80 -6.94 2.11
C TYR A 206 -11.97 -5.55 2.73
N PHE A 207 -12.69 -4.68 2.01
CA PHE A 207 -13.23 -3.44 2.56
C PHE A 207 -14.72 -3.64 2.89
N SER A 208 -15.16 -3.13 4.05
CA SER A 208 -16.57 -3.24 4.44
C SER A 208 -17.49 -2.50 3.46
N GLY A 209 -18.39 -3.25 2.80
CA GLY A 209 -19.44 -2.70 1.95
C GLY A 209 -18.98 -2.13 0.61
N ILE A 210 -17.75 -2.39 0.16
CA ILE A 210 -17.25 -1.96 -1.15
C ILE A 210 -16.11 -2.85 -1.65
N GLY A 211 -16.09 -3.08 -2.96
CA GLY A 211 -15.03 -3.82 -3.63
C GLY A 211 -15.10 -5.34 -3.39
N GLU A 212 -14.14 -6.02 -3.97
CA GLU A 212 -14.06 -7.48 -3.93
C GLU A 212 -13.42 -7.98 -2.64
N THR A 213 -13.71 -9.24 -2.28
CA THR A 213 -13.00 -9.95 -1.21
C THR A 213 -11.93 -10.84 -1.81
N MET A 214 -10.70 -10.73 -1.31
CA MET A 214 -9.65 -11.70 -1.62
C MET A 214 -9.65 -12.79 -0.56
N THR A 215 -9.75 -14.06 -0.98
CA THR A 215 -9.57 -15.22 -0.09
C THR A 215 -8.22 -15.87 -0.38
N VAL A 216 -7.44 -16.14 0.66
CA VAL A 216 -6.12 -16.78 0.58
C VAL A 216 -6.14 -18.08 1.39
N TYR A 217 -5.77 -19.20 0.76
CA TYR A 217 -5.88 -20.55 1.30
C TYR A 217 -4.51 -21.16 1.59
N GLY A 218 -4.42 -21.92 2.70
CA GLY A 218 -3.29 -22.79 3.00
C GLY A 218 -2.03 -22.05 3.42
N ILE A 219 -2.16 -20.88 4.03
CA ILE A 219 -1.02 -20.04 4.44
C ILE A 219 -0.66 -20.21 5.91
N ASP A 220 0.54 -19.80 6.28
CA ASP A 220 0.98 -19.77 7.67
C ASP A 220 0.14 -18.82 8.53
N GLY A 221 0.18 -19.04 9.84
CA GLY A 221 -0.43 -18.14 10.80
C GLY A 221 0.18 -16.75 10.71
N LEU A 222 -0.66 -15.71 10.78
CA LEU A 222 -0.24 -14.32 10.67
C LEU A 222 -0.18 -13.69 12.06
N TYR A 223 0.97 -13.12 12.43
CA TYR A 223 1.31 -12.70 13.79
C TYR A 223 1.70 -11.23 13.91
N TRP A 224 2.21 -10.63 12.84
CA TRP A 224 2.41 -9.18 12.79
C TRP A 224 1.14 -8.50 12.32
N ALA A 225 0.82 -7.36 12.91
CA ALA A 225 -0.16 -6.41 12.40
C ALA A 225 0.51 -5.04 12.23
N ALA A 226 0.19 -4.33 11.16
CA ALA A 226 0.69 -2.98 10.93
C ALA A 226 -0.36 -2.06 10.31
N VAL A 227 -0.16 -0.76 10.47
CA VAL A 227 -0.76 0.28 9.62
C VAL A 227 0.38 1.08 8.99
N THR A 228 0.28 1.38 7.70
CA THR A 228 1.42 1.84 6.92
C THR A 228 1.03 2.90 5.92
N LEU A 229 1.92 3.87 5.76
CA LEU A 229 2.07 4.69 4.57
C LEU A 229 3.32 4.23 3.80
N GLU A 230 3.09 3.87 2.56
CA GLU A 230 4.14 3.57 1.58
C GLU A 230 4.00 4.54 0.41
N ALA A 231 5.11 5.12 -0.04
CA ALA A 231 5.07 6.16 -1.07
C ALA A 231 6.23 6.03 -2.05
N TYR A 232 6.00 6.45 -3.29
CA TYR A 232 6.96 6.36 -4.39
C TYR A 232 6.86 7.58 -5.29
N GLY A 233 7.98 7.92 -5.93
CA GLY A 233 8.03 8.99 -6.93
C GLY A 233 7.80 10.37 -6.34
N LEU A 234 8.11 10.56 -5.05
CA LEU A 234 7.99 11.83 -4.36
C LEU A 234 9.08 12.79 -4.83
N VAL A 235 8.67 13.98 -5.26
CA VAL A 235 9.48 15.13 -5.65
C VAL A 235 9.47 16.18 -4.55
N SER A 236 8.34 16.39 -3.88
CA SER A 236 8.19 17.40 -2.83
C SER A 236 7.12 17.03 -1.80
N LYS A 237 7.03 17.82 -0.72
CA LYS A 237 5.98 17.64 0.29
C LYS A 237 4.56 17.81 -0.29
N ASN A 238 4.42 18.55 -1.38
CA ASN A 238 3.13 18.78 -2.06
C ASN A 238 2.58 17.50 -2.72
N ASP A 239 3.39 16.44 -2.82
CA ASP A 239 2.96 15.13 -3.31
C ASP A 239 2.13 14.36 -2.29
N PHE A 240 2.09 14.82 -1.04
CA PHE A 240 1.19 14.32 -0.01
C PHE A 240 -0.10 15.15 0.06
N PRO A 241 -1.19 14.59 0.61
CA PRO A 241 -2.38 15.34 0.99
C PRO A 241 -2.07 16.43 2.04
N LEU A 242 -2.79 17.56 1.98
CA LEU A 242 -2.79 18.62 3.02
C LEU A 242 -3.56 18.23 4.30
N ALA A 243 -3.38 17.00 4.77
CA ALA A 243 -4.09 16.47 5.91
C ALA A 243 -3.21 15.46 6.65
N TRP A 244 -3.84 14.62 7.46
CA TRP A 244 -3.25 13.44 8.05
C TRP A 244 -4.23 12.29 7.82
N THR A 245 -3.74 11.06 7.91
CA THR A 245 -4.59 9.87 7.89
C THR A 245 -4.60 9.25 9.27
N THR A 246 -5.76 9.19 9.90
CA THR A 246 -5.92 8.48 11.18
C THR A 246 -6.55 7.12 10.93
N PHE A 247 -5.77 6.06 11.17
CA PHE A 247 -6.28 4.72 11.36
C PHE A 247 -6.90 4.66 12.76
N SER A 248 -8.22 4.56 12.81
CA SER A 248 -9.04 4.57 14.01
C SER A 248 -9.80 3.25 14.16
N ASN A 249 -10.43 3.03 15.32
CA ASN A 249 -11.16 1.80 15.60
C ASN A 249 -10.34 0.55 15.26
N MET A 250 -9.03 0.60 15.52
CA MET A 250 -8.13 -0.51 15.25
C MET A 250 -8.45 -1.62 16.25
N ASN A 251 -8.86 -2.77 15.73
CA ASN A 251 -9.33 -3.90 16.52
C ASN A 251 -8.61 -5.17 16.08
N ILE A 252 -7.86 -5.79 17.00
CA ILE A 252 -7.14 -7.05 16.78
C ILE A 252 -7.72 -8.14 17.67
N LYS A 253 -7.97 -9.32 17.10
CA LYS A 253 -8.34 -10.53 17.84
C LYS A 253 -7.43 -11.70 17.48
N THR A 254 -7.31 -12.64 18.41
CA THR A 254 -6.87 -14.02 18.18
C THR A 254 -8.03 -14.97 18.47
N SER A 255 -7.82 -16.28 18.41
CA SER A 255 -8.81 -17.28 18.84
C SER A 255 -9.23 -17.08 20.32
N ALA A 256 -8.32 -16.58 21.16
CA ALA A 256 -8.56 -16.28 22.57
C ALA A 256 -9.31 -14.95 22.82
N GLY A 257 -9.71 -14.23 21.76
CA GLY A 257 -10.37 -12.92 21.86
C GLY A 257 -9.39 -11.77 21.69
N TYR A 258 -9.57 -10.69 22.45
CA TYR A 258 -8.71 -9.50 22.35
C TYR A 258 -7.42 -9.68 23.16
N PRO A 259 -6.23 -9.62 22.54
CA PRO A 259 -4.97 -9.72 23.28
C PRO A 259 -4.81 -8.58 24.29
N SER A 260 -4.33 -8.89 25.49
CA SER A 260 -4.01 -7.89 26.52
C SER A 260 -2.64 -7.26 26.27
N GLY A 261 -2.45 -5.99 26.68
CA GLY A 261 -1.13 -5.36 26.69
C GLY A 261 -0.55 -5.01 25.31
N VAL A 262 -1.38 -4.96 24.26
CA VAL A 262 -0.96 -4.56 22.91
C VAL A 262 -0.39 -3.14 22.93
N THR A 263 0.87 -3.03 22.54
CA THR A 263 1.60 -1.77 22.40
C THR A 263 2.11 -1.66 20.97
N TRP A 264 1.54 -0.74 20.20
CA TRP A 264 1.95 -0.38 18.86
C TRP A 264 3.27 0.39 18.91
N GLY A 265 4.26 -0.08 18.15
CA GLY A 265 5.55 0.57 17.96
C GLY A 265 5.54 1.41 16.69
N PRO A 266 5.58 2.75 16.77
CA PRO A 266 5.66 3.59 15.59
C PRO A 266 7.07 3.62 15.02
N ILE A 267 7.16 3.60 13.69
CA ILE A 267 8.38 3.89 12.92
C ILE A 267 8.06 5.07 12.02
N SER A 268 8.96 6.05 12.01
CA SER A 268 8.83 7.28 11.23
C SER A 268 10.13 7.56 10.50
N THR A 269 10.05 8.17 9.33
CA THR A 269 11.21 8.74 8.63
C THR A 269 11.26 10.26 8.86
N PRO A 270 12.08 10.76 9.81
CA PRO A 270 12.09 12.18 10.18
C PRO A 270 12.57 13.11 9.06
N VAL A 271 13.23 12.54 8.04
CA VAL A 271 13.87 13.28 6.93
C VAL A 271 12.82 14.04 6.10
N ASP A 272 11.56 13.59 6.13
CA ASP A 272 10.54 14.04 5.17
C ASP A 272 9.36 14.76 5.84
N GLY A 273 9.43 14.97 7.16
CA GLY A 273 8.32 15.51 7.96
C GLY A 273 7.16 14.52 8.18
N VAL A 274 7.25 13.33 7.58
CA VAL A 274 6.27 12.25 7.72
C VAL A 274 6.51 11.48 9.01
N SER A 275 5.45 11.21 9.77
CA SER A 275 5.53 10.45 11.02
C SER A 275 4.29 9.61 11.31
N ALA A 276 4.50 8.51 12.05
CA ALA A 276 3.45 7.73 12.67
C ALA A 276 3.36 8.07 14.15
N VAL A 277 2.16 8.47 14.60
CA VAL A 277 1.87 8.83 15.98
C VAL A 277 0.83 7.88 16.53
N VAL A 278 1.17 7.11 17.57
CA VAL A 278 0.20 6.28 18.26
C VAL A 278 -0.62 7.16 19.21
N ASN A 279 -1.86 7.45 18.83
CA ASN A 279 -2.78 8.26 19.63
C ASN A 279 -3.43 7.44 20.76
N ARG A 280 -3.66 6.15 20.52
CA ARG A 280 -4.24 5.23 21.51
C ARG A 280 -3.69 3.82 21.33
N GLN A 281 -3.14 3.28 22.41
CA GLN A 281 -2.65 1.91 22.50
C GLN A 281 -3.78 0.89 22.71
N GLY A 282 -3.46 -0.39 22.55
CA GLY A 282 -4.36 -1.51 22.84
C GLY A 282 -4.79 -2.32 21.61
N SER A 283 -5.48 -3.43 21.87
CA SER A 283 -6.07 -4.32 20.85
C SER A 283 -7.49 -3.89 20.46
N GLN A 284 -8.09 -2.96 21.20
CA GLN A 284 -9.46 -2.51 21.03
C GLN A 284 -9.52 -1.00 20.89
N GLY A 285 -10.05 -0.54 19.75
CA GLY A 285 -10.20 0.88 19.46
C GLY A 285 -8.87 1.65 19.49
N ALA A 286 -7.76 0.98 19.18
CA ALA A 286 -6.48 1.66 19.02
C ALA A 286 -6.54 2.67 17.88
N GLN A 287 -5.61 3.62 17.92
CA GLN A 287 -5.56 4.71 16.97
C GLN A 287 -4.13 5.10 16.68
N VAL A 288 -3.82 5.21 15.39
CA VAL A 288 -2.54 5.67 14.86
C VAL A 288 -2.80 6.71 13.79
N THR A 289 -2.09 7.84 13.85
CA THR A 289 -2.16 8.90 12.86
C THR A 289 -0.86 8.96 12.07
N ILE A 290 -0.98 8.90 10.76
CA ILE A 290 0.08 9.24 9.82
C ILE A 290 -0.01 10.73 9.50
N VAL A 291 1.03 11.47 9.86
CA VAL A 291 1.19 12.90 9.56
C VAL A 291 2.15 13.00 8.38
N TYR A 292 1.82 13.80 7.36
CA TYR A 292 2.68 14.05 6.20
C TYR A 292 3.47 15.37 6.33
#